data_AF-A0A0D6Z9T3-F1
#
_entry.id   AF-A0A0D6Z9T3-F1
#
_cell.length_a   1.000
_cell.length_b   1.000
_cell.length_c   1.000
_cell.angle_alpha   90.00
_cell.angle_beta   90.00
_cell.angle_gamma   90.00
#
_symmetry.space_group_name_H-M   'P 1'
#
loop_
_entity.id
_entity.type
_entity.pdbx_description
1 polymer ?
#
loop_
_entity_poly.entity_id
_entity_poly.type
_entity_poly.pdbx_seq_one_letter_code
_entity_poly.pdbx_strand_id
1 'polypeptide(L)'
;MITGGNASGQTTQTVSSAMLKGTTGVERMHFVINPEDLPVDTTFMTLKAYVNAGNGDYFFDGLQIEEEYYGAFNLIENSNFEFDSENNGVPDGWYLPGTLTFSDGVDSTTAYTGAKSIELTGQRGVDKFIRQELKVNGTAGKDITVSGFSKVDAPTASAGLYQMNVAINYTDGTIQWVNGDFDKSKSHDWQHVSLRFATSKDFKSLTIYYQSKDQTGTDWFDAAKAQIGSIRSKLTYDSLGNYVINSTDPNGNNVWKIYDSIGNLTRNGWGSYSTI
;
A
#
# COMPACT_ATOMS: atom_id res chain seq x y z
N MET A 1 -15.02 9.17 14.20
CA MET A 1 -14.37 9.82 15.37
C MET A 1 -13.72 8.77 16.24
N ILE A 2 -12.73 9.16 17.02
CA ILE A 2 -12.17 8.35 18.09
C ILE A 2 -12.28 9.10 19.41
N THR A 3 -12.69 8.36 20.44
CA THR A 3 -12.75 8.85 21.82
C THR A 3 -11.75 8.05 22.65
N GLY A 4 -10.76 8.73 23.23
CA GLY A 4 -9.86 8.14 24.21
C GLY A 4 -10.49 8.09 25.61
N GLY A 5 -10.11 7.12 26.42
CA GLY A 5 -10.45 7.07 27.85
C GLY A 5 -9.32 6.54 28.72
N ASN A 6 -9.33 6.91 30.00
CA ASN A 6 -8.31 6.53 30.97
C ASN A 6 -8.70 5.26 31.74
N ALA A 7 -7.82 4.80 32.63
CA ALA A 7 -8.01 3.54 33.37
C ALA A 7 -9.28 3.52 34.26
N SER A 8 -9.86 4.68 34.60
CA SER A 8 -11.12 4.78 35.37
C SER A 8 -12.36 4.83 34.48
N GLY A 9 -12.22 4.72 33.16
CA GLY A 9 -13.31 4.76 32.21
C GLY A 9 -13.76 6.17 31.83
N GLN A 10 -13.07 7.21 32.29
CA GLN A 10 -13.39 8.59 31.92
C GLN A 10 -12.85 8.93 30.54
N THR A 11 -13.66 9.62 29.73
CA THR A 11 -13.22 10.18 28.45
C THR A 11 -12.10 11.19 28.67
N THR A 12 -11.00 11.01 27.96
CA THR A 12 -9.83 11.91 28.01
C THR A 12 -9.91 12.94 26.89
N GLN A 13 -9.99 12.48 25.64
CA GLN A 13 -10.03 13.35 24.45
C GLN A 13 -10.92 12.74 23.36
N THR A 14 -11.52 13.59 22.54
CA THR A 14 -12.17 13.16 21.29
C THR A 14 -11.52 13.85 20.10
N VAL A 15 -11.18 13.04 19.09
CA VAL A 15 -10.62 13.50 17.81
C VAL A 15 -11.58 13.08 16.70
N SER A 16 -11.91 14.02 15.82
CA SER A 16 -12.88 13.78 14.75
C SER A 16 -12.29 14.10 13.39
N SER A 17 -12.68 13.31 12.40
CA SER A 17 -12.50 13.64 10.98
C SER A 17 -13.34 14.87 10.60
N ALA A 18 -13.09 15.42 9.42
CA ALA A 18 -14.05 16.28 8.75
C ALA A 18 -15.41 15.57 8.58
N MET A 19 -16.50 16.32 8.50
CA MET A 19 -17.86 15.78 8.32
C MET A 19 -18.27 15.86 6.85
N LEU A 20 -18.90 14.80 6.35
CA LEU A 20 -19.61 14.83 5.06
C LEU A 20 -20.88 15.66 5.19
N LYS A 21 -21.25 16.38 4.12
CA LYS A 21 -22.44 17.24 4.06
C LYS A 21 -23.20 17.00 2.76
N GLY A 22 -24.53 17.05 2.82
CA GLY A 22 -25.40 16.82 1.68
C GLY A 22 -25.53 15.33 1.31
N THR A 23 -26.29 15.04 0.26
CA THR A 23 -26.39 13.68 -0.30
C THR A 23 -25.10 13.36 -1.05
N THR A 24 -24.42 12.30 -0.62
CA THR A 24 -23.15 11.82 -1.18
C THR A 24 -23.32 10.37 -1.65
N GLY A 25 -22.39 9.90 -2.49
CA GLY A 25 -22.24 8.48 -2.76
C GLY A 25 -21.53 7.77 -1.60
N VAL A 26 -21.11 6.52 -1.79
CA VAL A 26 -20.22 5.85 -0.84
C VAL A 26 -18.87 6.56 -0.87
N GLU A 27 -18.53 7.24 0.23
CA GLU A 27 -17.28 7.99 0.37
C GLU A 27 -16.47 7.48 1.56
N ARG A 28 -15.16 7.39 1.37
CA ARG A 28 -14.26 6.93 2.43
C ARG A 28 -13.80 8.12 3.27
N MET A 29 -14.00 8.01 4.58
CA MET A 29 -13.49 8.97 5.56
C MET A 29 -12.21 8.45 6.20
N HIS A 30 -11.12 9.21 6.06
CA HIS A 30 -9.83 8.92 6.69
C HIS A 30 -9.41 10.11 7.56
N PHE A 31 -8.92 9.82 8.76
CA PHE A 31 -8.22 10.80 9.59
C PHE A 31 -7.16 10.07 10.43
N VAL A 32 -6.08 10.77 10.73
CA VAL A 32 -4.94 10.25 11.49
C VAL A 32 -5.05 10.75 12.94
N ILE A 33 -4.64 9.89 13.88
CA ILE A 33 -4.43 10.26 15.28
C ILE A 33 -2.99 9.92 15.60
N ASN A 34 -2.23 10.94 15.98
CA ASN A 34 -0.88 10.78 16.44
C ASN A 34 -0.89 10.53 17.96
N PRO A 35 0.15 9.89 18.52
CA PRO A 35 0.25 9.67 19.96
C PRO A 35 0.07 10.95 20.80
N GLU A 36 0.48 12.11 20.29
CA GLU A 36 0.33 13.42 20.94
C GLU A 36 -1.08 14.01 20.87
N ASP A 37 -1.95 13.49 19.99
CA ASP A 37 -3.34 13.94 19.88
C ASP A 37 -4.22 13.39 21.02
N LEU A 38 -3.70 12.46 21.81
CA LEU A 38 -4.33 11.88 22.99
C LEU A 38 -3.51 12.17 24.26
N PRO A 39 -4.16 12.49 25.39
CA PRO A 39 -3.48 12.65 26.67
C PRO A 39 -2.66 11.41 27.07
N VAL A 40 -1.55 11.63 27.77
CA VAL A 40 -0.65 10.56 28.23
C VAL A 40 -1.30 9.54 29.17
N ASP A 41 -2.45 9.88 29.75
CA ASP A 41 -3.26 8.98 30.61
C ASP A 41 -4.36 8.22 29.84
N THR A 42 -4.43 8.35 28.51
CA THR A 42 -5.33 7.54 27.67
C THR A 42 -4.86 6.08 27.65
N THR A 43 -5.71 5.17 28.11
CA THR A 43 -5.42 3.72 28.17
C THR A 43 -6.29 2.87 27.25
N PHE A 44 -7.34 3.45 26.67
CA PHE A 44 -8.15 2.80 25.63
C PHE A 44 -8.71 3.83 24.65
N MET A 45 -9.15 3.35 23.48
CA MET A 45 -9.80 4.15 22.46
C MET A 45 -11.08 3.46 21.99
N THR A 46 -12.09 4.26 21.62
CA THR A 46 -13.29 3.78 20.92
C THR A 46 -13.39 4.45 19.56
N LEU A 47 -13.38 3.65 18.49
CA LEU A 47 -13.72 4.11 17.14
C LEU A 47 -15.25 4.14 16.98
N LYS A 48 -15.79 5.26 16.48
CA LYS A 48 -17.22 5.44 16.23
C LYS A 48 -17.46 6.08 14.87
N ALA A 49 -18.27 5.41 14.04
CA ALA A 49 -19.03 6.07 12.99
C ALA A 49 -20.27 6.70 13.63
N TYR A 50 -20.53 7.97 13.33
CA TYR A 50 -21.63 8.67 13.97
C TYR A 50 -22.18 9.79 13.08
N VAL A 51 -23.43 10.14 13.35
CA VAL A 51 -24.13 11.27 12.76
C VAL A 51 -24.38 12.28 13.87
N ASN A 52 -23.97 13.54 13.66
CA ASN A 52 -24.11 14.58 14.67
C ASN A 52 -25.52 15.21 14.66
N ALA A 53 -26.07 15.47 13.47
CA ALA A 53 -27.44 15.97 13.26
C ALA A 53 -27.87 15.75 11.79
N GLY A 54 -29.13 15.40 11.58
CA GLY A 54 -29.73 15.28 10.24
C GLY A 54 -30.83 14.22 10.16
N ASN A 55 -31.66 14.31 9.12
CA ASN A 55 -32.69 13.33 8.78
C ASN A 55 -32.27 12.60 7.49
N GLY A 56 -32.34 11.27 7.48
CA GLY A 56 -32.00 10.44 6.32
C GLY A 56 -31.46 9.07 6.73
N ASP A 57 -31.17 8.24 5.73
CA ASP A 57 -30.48 6.97 5.92
C ASP A 57 -28.96 7.17 5.87
N TYR A 58 -28.24 6.57 6.82
CA TYR A 58 -26.79 6.66 6.93
C TYR A 58 -26.19 5.27 6.94
N PHE A 59 -25.33 4.99 5.97
CA PHE A 59 -24.68 3.70 5.81
C PHE A 59 -23.21 3.83 6.18
N PHE A 60 -22.74 2.94 7.04
CA PHE A 60 -21.34 2.84 7.41
C PHE A 60 -20.93 1.38 7.27
N ASP A 61 -19.77 1.16 6.66
CA ASP A 61 -19.17 -0.15 6.54
C ASP A 61 -17.64 -0.03 6.68
N GLY A 62 -16.98 -1.11 7.11
CA GLY A 62 -15.53 -1.19 7.18
C GLY A 62 -14.86 -0.26 8.19
N LEU A 63 -15.41 -0.10 9.41
CA LEU A 63 -14.73 0.63 10.48
C LEU A 63 -13.44 -0.09 10.87
N GLN A 64 -12.31 0.61 10.73
CA GLN A 64 -10.98 0.05 10.94
C GLN A 64 -10.11 1.03 11.72
N ILE A 65 -9.31 0.52 12.66
CA ILE A 65 -8.30 1.24 13.43
C ILE A 65 -7.01 0.41 13.41
N GLU A 66 -5.88 1.04 13.13
CA GLU A 66 -4.59 0.36 13.01
C GLU A 66 -3.50 1.16 13.72
N GLU A 67 -2.58 0.46 14.38
CA GLU A 67 -1.37 1.02 14.99
C GLU A 67 -0.21 0.86 13.99
N GLU A 68 0.53 1.95 13.76
CA GLU A 68 1.51 2.07 12.68
C GLU A 68 0.91 1.89 11.27
N TYR A 69 1.58 2.43 10.25
CA TYR A 69 1.01 2.55 8.90
C TYR A 69 1.07 1.22 8.12
N TYR A 70 0.15 0.30 8.42
CA TYR A 70 -0.28 -0.75 7.49
C TYR A 70 -1.34 -0.25 6.48
N GLY A 71 -1.85 0.97 6.70
CA GLY A 71 -2.94 1.62 5.96
C GLY A 71 -2.53 2.63 4.87
N ALA A 72 -1.40 2.46 4.17
CA ALA A 72 -1.38 3.02 2.82
C ALA A 72 -2.42 2.26 2.01
N PHE A 73 -3.47 2.98 1.57
CA PHE A 73 -4.41 2.46 0.60
C PHE A 73 -3.66 1.61 -0.39
N ASN A 74 -4.02 0.34 -0.47
CA ASN A 74 -3.55 -0.46 -1.56
C ASN A 74 -4.01 0.25 -2.83
N LEU A 75 -3.07 0.78 -3.60
CA LEU A 75 -3.39 1.44 -4.86
C LEU A 75 -3.92 0.44 -5.88
N ILE A 76 -3.69 -0.86 -5.65
CA ILE A 76 -4.18 -1.96 -6.47
C ILE A 76 -5.62 -2.29 -6.05
N GLU A 77 -6.53 -2.14 -7.01
CA GLU A 77 -7.92 -2.55 -6.90
C GLU A 77 -8.06 -4.06 -7.07
N ASN A 78 -9.00 -4.67 -6.35
CA ASN A 78 -9.31 -6.10 -6.44
C ASN A 78 -8.04 -6.97 -6.40
N SER A 79 -7.14 -6.65 -5.47
CA SER A 79 -5.82 -7.28 -5.38
C SER A 79 -5.83 -8.75 -4.99
N ASN A 80 -6.98 -9.22 -4.48
CA ASN A 80 -7.27 -10.60 -4.12
C ASN A 80 -8.21 -11.29 -5.13
N PHE A 81 -8.52 -10.64 -6.25
CA PHE A 81 -9.25 -11.23 -7.39
C PHE A 81 -10.67 -11.74 -7.07
N GLU A 82 -11.29 -11.23 -6.00
CA GLU A 82 -12.60 -11.72 -5.56
C GLU A 82 -13.75 -11.24 -6.44
N PHE A 83 -13.60 -10.09 -7.07
CA PHE A 83 -14.65 -9.40 -7.81
C PHE A 83 -14.50 -9.56 -9.34
N ASP A 84 -15.61 -9.91 -9.99
CA ASP A 84 -15.82 -9.90 -11.44
C ASP A 84 -17.30 -9.52 -11.62
N SER A 85 -17.57 -8.21 -11.65
CA SER A 85 -18.94 -7.70 -11.55
C SER A 85 -19.74 -7.92 -12.85
N GLU A 86 -19.04 -7.98 -13.97
CA GLU A 86 -19.56 -8.22 -15.32
C GLU A 86 -19.61 -9.70 -15.70
N ASN A 87 -19.07 -10.58 -14.84
CA ASN A 87 -19.01 -12.03 -14.99
C ASN A 87 -18.41 -12.44 -16.35
N ASN A 88 -17.32 -11.79 -16.74
CA ASN A 88 -16.64 -11.99 -18.02
C ASN A 88 -15.35 -12.83 -17.89
N GLY A 89 -15.02 -13.30 -16.68
CA GLY A 89 -13.82 -14.07 -16.37
C GLY A 89 -12.56 -13.23 -16.13
N VAL A 90 -12.68 -11.90 -16.13
CA VAL A 90 -11.61 -10.94 -15.87
C VAL A 90 -11.90 -10.24 -14.53
N PRO A 91 -11.02 -10.37 -13.53
CA PRO A 91 -11.21 -9.63 -12.29
C PRO A 91 -11.28 -8.12 -12.52
N ASP A 92 -12.20 -7.45 -11.84
CA ASP A 92 -12.40 -6.01 -11.95
C ASP A 92 -11.07 -5.26 -11.77
N GLY A 93 -10.79 -4.31 -12.65
CA GLY A 93 -9.55 -3.51 -12.63
C GLY A 93 -8.32 -4.19 -13.24
N TRP A 94 -8.39 -5.45 -13.65
CA TRP A 94 -7.25 -6.16 -14.27
C TRP A 94 -7.37 -6.30 -15.78
N TYR A 95 -6.22 -6.35 -16.44
CA TYR A 95 -6.09 -6.65 -17.86
C TYR A 95 -5.43 -8.02 -18.06
N LEU A 96 -6.10 -8.86 -18.86
CA LEU A 96 -5.61 -10.15 -19.34
C LEU A 96 -5.25 -10.03 -20.83
N PRO A 97 -4.02 -10.37 -21.26
CA PRO A 97 -3.60 -10.35 -22.65
C PRO A 97 -4.15 -11.54 -23.44
N GLY A 98 -4.18 -11.41 -24.77
CA GLY A 98 -4.55 -12.50 -25.67
C GLY A 98 -3.56 -13.68 -25.75
N THR A 99 -2.46 -13.63 -24.97
CA THR A 99 -1.53 -14.75 -24.80
C THR A 99 -2.00 -15.78 -23.78
N LEU A 100 -3.08 -15.48 -23.03
CA LEU A 100 -3.69 -16.41 -22.10
C LEU A 100 -4.58 -17.43 -22.81
N THR A 101 -4.64 -18.63 -22.25
CA THR A 101 -5.45 -19.77 -22.71
C THR A 101 -6.57 -20.06 -21.71
N PHE A 102 -7.45 -21.02 -22.03
CA PHE A 102 -8.56 -21.39 -21.13
C PHE A 102 -8.12 -22.00 -19.78
N SER A 103 -6.85 -22.39 -19.67
CA SER A 103 -6.21 -22.89 -18.44
C SER A 103 -5.58 -21.78 -17.59
N ASP A 104 -5.74 -20.52 -17.98
CA ASP A 104 -5.28 -19.36 -17.21
C ASP A 104 -6.50 -18.56 -16.73
N GLY A 105 -6.32 -17.79 -15.67
CA GLY A 105 -7.34 -16.89 -15.15
C GLY A 105 -7.62 -17.13 -13.67
N VAL A 106 -8.85 -16.87 -13.25
CA VAL A 106 -9.24 -16.98 -11.84
C VAL A 106 -9.33 -18.45 -11.43
N ASP A 107 -8.52 -18.85 -10.46
CA ASP A 107 -8.66 -20.11 -9.76
C ASP A 107 -9.40 -19.89 -8.43
N SER A 108 -10.31 -20.80 -8.10
CA SER A 108 -11.10 -20.79 -6.87
C SER A 108 -10.76 -21.95 -5.92
N THR A 109 -9.71 -22.71 -6.24
CA THR A 109 -9.25 -23.87 -5.46
C THR A 109 -7.96 -23.57 -4.71
N THR A 110 -7.13 -22.67 -5.23
CA THR A 110 -5.88 -22.22 -4.62
C THR A 110 -5.92 -20.70 -4.43
N ALA A 111 -5.80 -20.24 -3.18
CA ALA A 111 -5.78 -18.82 -2.84
C ALA A 111 -4.85 -18.56 -1.65
N TYR A 112 -4.28 -17.36 -1.58
CA TYR A 112 -3.52 -16.89 -0.41
C TYR A 112 -4.45 -16.15 0.54
N THR A 113 -5.29 -15.28 -0.01
CA THR A 113 -6.32 -14.53 0.71
C THR A 113 -7.67 -14.72 0.03
N GLY A 114 -8.74 -14.80 0.82
CA GLY A 114 -10.07 -15.01 0.25
C GLY A 114 -10.23 -16.42 -0.31
N ALA A 115 -10.96 -16.53 -1.41
CA ALA A 115 -11.30 -17.77 -2.09
C ALA A 115 -10.72 -17.87 -3.50
N LYS A 116 -10.14 -16.79 -4.05
CA LYS A 116 -9.65 -16.74 -5.43
C LYS A 116 -8.19 -16.29 -5.52
N SER A 117 -7.53 -16.73 -6.59
CA SER A 117 -6.24 -16.19 -7.04
C SER A 117 -6.17 -16.19 -8.56
N ILE A 118 -5.07 -15.70 -9.13
CA ILE A 118 -4.82 -15.83 -10.58
C ILE A 118 -3.83 -16.94 -10.84
N GLU A 119 -4.28 -17.95 -11.59
CA GLU A 119 -3.49 -19.05 -12.11
C GLU A 119 -2.99 -18.74 -13.53
N LEU A 120 -1.70 -18.91 -13.75
CA LEU A 120 -1.10 -18.96 -15.08
C LEU A 120 -0.42 -20.32 -15.27
N THR A 121 -0.81 -21.04 -16.30
CA THR A 121 -0.17 -22.30 -16.70
C THR A 121 0.99 -21.99 -17.65
N GLY A 122 2.22 -22.31 -17.26
CA GLY A 122 3.42 -22.05 -18.02
C GLY A 122 3.40 -22.66 -19.43
N GLN A 123 3.84 -21.86 -20.41
CA GLN A 123 4.04 -22.32 -21.78
C GLN A 123 5.40 -21.83 -22.32
N ARG A 124 6.21 -22.77 -22.85
CA ARG A 124 7.51 -22.45 -23.46
C ARG A 124 7.35 -21.44 -24.61
N GLY A 125 8.22 -20.43 -24.62
CA GLY A 125 8.26 -19.36 -25.62
C GLY A 125 7.14 -18.32 -25.49
N VAL A 126 6.23 -18.44 -24.54
CA VAL A 126 5.09 -17.51 -24.37
C VAL A 126 5.31 -16.61 -23.16
N ASP A 127 4.86 -15.37 -23.29
CA ASP A 127 4.83 -14.36 -22.23
C ASP A 127 3.40 -14.23 -21.71
N LYS A 128 3.13 -14.80 -20.54
CA LYS A 128 1.84 -14.71 -19.86
C LYS A 128 1.96 -13.70 -18.73
N PHE A 129 0.97 -12.84 -18.60
CA PHE A 129 0.91 -11.88 -17.52
C PHE A 129 -0.53 -11.47 -17.26
N ILE A 130 -0.76 -10.89 -16.09
CA ILE A 130 -1.88 -10.00 -15.83
C ILE A 130 -1.35 -8.67 -15.35
N ARG A 131 -2.08 -7.58 -15.59
CA ARG A 131 -1.64 -6.27 -15.14
C ARG A 131 -2.75 -5.35 -14.72
N GLN A 132 -2.40 -4.38 -13.88
CA GLN A 132 -3.24 -3.24 -13.56
C GLN A 132 -2.42 -1.95 -13.72
N GLU A 133 -2.98 -0.96 -14.41
CA GLU A 133 -2.41 0.38 -14.45
C GLU A 133 -2.96 1.22 -13.30
N LEU A 134 -2.07 1.67 -12.43
CA LEU A 134 -2.37 2.57 -11.34
C LEU A 134 -2.26 4.00 -11.86
N LYS A 135 -3.39 4.70 -11.91
CA LYS A 135 -3.49 6.10 -12.35
C LYS A 135 -2.98 7.05 -11.27
N VAL A 136 -1.70 6.93 -10.96
CA VAL A 136 -1.03 7.68 -9.93
C VAL A 136 0.22 8.36 -10.48
N ASN A 137 0.38 9.63 -10.13
CA ASN A 137 1.48 10.47 -10.60
C ASN A 137 2.36 10.91 -9.43
N GLY A 138 3.57 11.33 -9.74
CA GLY A 138 4.49 11.86 -8.74
C GLY A 138 5.75 12.42 -9.36
N THR A 139 6.53 13.12 -8.54
CA THR A 139 7.80 13.74 -8.96
C THR A 139 8.95 12.74 -8.91
N ALA A 140 10.12 13.12 -9.42
CA ALA A 140 11.38 12.45 -9.15
C ALA A 140 11.62 12.31 -7.62
N GLY A 141 12.29 11.23 -7.22
CA GLY A 141 12.66 10.94 -5.84
C GLY A 141 11.53 10.38 -4.98
N LYS A 142 10.38 10.01 -5.55
CA LYS A 142 9.28 9.41 -4.78
C LYS A 142 9.59 7.95 -4.50
N ASP A 143 9.60 7.61 -3.21
CA ASP A 143 9.66 6.23 -2.73
C ASP A 143 8.36 5.50 -3.07
N ILE A 144 8.48 4.29 -3.61
CA ILE A 144 7.38 3.41 -3.97
C ILE A 144 7.70 2.02 -3.40
N THR A 145 6.68 1.39 -2.82
CA THR A 145 6.74 -0.01 -2.39
C THR A 145 5.66 -0.80 -3.13
N VAL A 146 6.05 -1.92 -3.72
CA VAL A 146 5.12 -2.87 -4.36
C VAL A 146 5.40 -4.26 -3.82
N SER A 147 4.38 -5.03 -3.49
CA SER A 147 4.54 -6.38 -2.96
C SER A 147 3.47 -7.33 -3.48
N GLY A 148 3.70 -8.62 -3.36
CA GLY A 148 2.77 -9.64 -3.82
C GLY A 148 3.17 -11.02 -3.36
N PHE A 149 2.23 -11.96 -3.48
CA PHE A 149 2.44 -13.35 -3.14
C PHE A 149 2.33 -14.22 -4.38
N SER A 150 3.16 -15.27 -4.44
CA SER A 150 3.00 -16.30 -5.45
C SER A 150 3.35 -17.69 -4.95
N LYS A 151 2.56 -18.66 -5.37
CA LYS A 151 2.80 -20.10 -5.22
C LYS A 151 3.15 -20.65 -6.60
N VAL A 152 3.99 -21.67 -6.67
CA VAL A 152 4.31 -22.33 -7.95
C VAL A 152 4.47 -23.82 -7.79
N ASP A 153 4.00 -24.57 -8.79
CA ASP A 153 4.27 -25.99 -8.94
C ASP A 153 5.01 -26.28 -10.25
N ALA A 154 6.06 -27.10 -10.15
CA ALA A 154 6.93 -27.53 -11.23
C ALA A 154 7.50 -26.40 -12.13
N PRO A 155 8.05 -25.32 -11.56
CA PRO A 155 8.70 -24.28 -12.37
C PRO A 155 9.93 -24.82 -13.10
N THR A 156 10.31 -24.18 -14.22
CA THR A 156 11.57 -24.48 -14.90
C THR A 156 12.63 -23.46 -14.50
N ALA A 157 13.56 -23.87 -13.64
CA ALA A 157 14.63 -23.03 -13.10
C ALA A 157 15.45 -22.30 -14.18
N SER A 158 15.76 -22.98 -15.28
CA SER A 158 16.57 -22.45 -16.38
C SER A 158 15.77 -21.67 -17.44
N ALA A 159 14.45 -21.55 -17.29
CA ALA A 159 13.62 -20.89 -18.28
C ALA A 159 13.42 -19.40 -17.98
N GLY A 160 12.42 -18.77 -18.60
CA GLY A 160 12.18 -17.33 -18.54
C GLY A 160 11.69 -16.83 -17.18
N LEU A 161 11.08 -15.64 -17.19
CA LEU A 161 10.78 -14.88 -15.98
C LEU A 161 9.60 -15.47 -15.22
N TYR A 162 9.65 -15.39 -13.89
CA TYR A 162 8.56 -15.70 -12.97
C TYR A 162 8.65 -14.66 -11.86
N GLN A 163 7.82 -13.62 -11.94
CA GLN A 163 8.07 -12.38 -11.21
C GLN A 163 6.81 -11.53 -11.00
N MET A 164 6.90 -10.65 -10.01
CA MET A 164 6.11 -9.43 -9.93
C MET A 164 6.99 -8.27 -10.36
N ASN A 165 6.54 -7.44 -11.31
CA ASN A 165 7.32 -6.30 -11.78
C ASN A 165 6.47 -5.05 -11.98
N VAL A 166 7.16 -3.91 -12.07
CA VAL A 166 6.56 -2.59 -12.18
C VAL A 166 7.15 -1.86 -13.38
N ALA A 167 6.29 -1.42 -14.29
CA ALA A 167 6.62 -0.40 -15.27
C ALA A 167 6.31 0.99 -14.69
N ILE A 168 7.34 1.83 -14.56
CA ILE A 168 7.19 3.24 -14.21
C ILE A 168 7.02 4.02 -15.52
N ASN A 169 5.83 4.56 -15.75
CA ASN A 169 5.54 5.32 -16.97
C ASN A 169 5.87 6.80 -16.71
N TYR A 170 7.00 7.27 -17.23
CA TYR A 170 7.45 8.64 -17.03
C TYR A 170 6.63 9.66 -17.85
N THR A 171 6.58 10.89 -17.37
CA THR A 171 5.88 12.00 -18.05
C THR A 171 6.52 12.32 -19.42
N ASP A 172 7.82 12.08 -19.57
CA ASP A 172 8.58 12.24 -20.82
C ASP A 172 8.34 11.12 -21.85
N GLY A 173 7.52 10.13 -21.52
CA GLY A 173 7.18 9.00 -22.39
C GLY A 173 8.11 7.80 -22.28
N THR A 174 9.20 7.88 -21.51
CA THR A 174 10.08 6.73 -21.24
C THR A 174 9.49 5.79 -20.19
N ILE A 175 9.91 4.52 -20.21
CA ILE A 175 9.49 3.50 -19.25
C ILE A 175 10.74 2.95 -18.55
N GLN A 176 10.70 2.87 -17.22
CA GLN A 176 11.67 2.13 -16.42
C GLN A 176 11.01 0.91 -15.78
N TRP A 177 11.71 -0.22 -15.81
CA TRP A 177 11.24 -1.46 -15.18
C TRP A 177 11.93 -1.70 -13.85
N VAL A 178 11.16 -2.15 -12.86
CA VAL A 178 11.66 -2.66 -11.58
C VAL A 178 11.12 -4.07 -11.40
N ASN A 179 12.01 -5.04 -11.25
CA ASN A 179 11.70 -6.47 -11.32
C ASN A 179 11.87 -7.13 -9.95
N GLY A 180 10.92 -7.98 -9.56
CA GLY A 180 10.94 -8.79 -8.36
C GLY A 180 10.69 -10.25 -8.68
N ASP A 181 11.77 -11.03 -8.75
CA ASP A 181 11.71 -12.44 -9.09
C ASP A 181 11.22 -13.29 -7.91
N PHE A 182 10.33 -14.24 -8.20
CA PHE A 182 10.00 -15.34 -7.31
C PHE A 182 10.98 -16.51 -7.53
N ASP A 183 11.07 -17.44 -6.57
CA ASP A 183 11.99 -18.57 -6.62
C ASP A 183 11.50 -19.66 -7.58
N LYS A 184 11.96 -19.62 -8.83
CA LYS A 184 11.68 -20.68 -9.81
C LYS A 184 12.60 -21.90 -9.71
N SER A 185 13.46 -22.02 -8.70
CA SER A 185 14.39 -23.16 -8.59
C SER A 185 13.71 -24.47 -8.17
N LYS A 186 12.49 -24.38 -7.62
CA LYS A 186 11.71 -25.50 -7.07
C LYS A 186 10.24 -25.08 -6.92
N SER A 187 9.34 -26.06 -6.81
CA SER A 187 7.98 -25.77 -6.31
C SER A 187 8.06 -25.18 -4.90
N HIS A 188 7.19 -24.22 -4.61
CA HIS A 188 7.06 -23.66 -3.28
C HIS A 188 5.61 -23.26 -3.01
N ASP A 189 5.26 -23.23 -1.72
CA ASP A 189 4.03 -22.58 -1.29
C ASP A 189 4.15 -21.06 -1.41
N TRP A 190 3.14 -20.31 -1.00
CA TRP A 190 3.13 -18.85 -1.08
C TRP A 190 4.43 -18.18 -0.61
N GLN A 191 5.16 -17.60 -1.56
CA GLN A 191 6.33 -16.77 -1.35
C GLN A 191 5.93 -15.31 -1.49
N HIS A 192 6.43 -14.47 -0.60
CA HIS A 192 6.27 -13.03 -0.67
C HIS A 192 7.46 -12.39 -1.38
N VAL A 193 7.19 -11.48 -2.33
CA VAL A 193 8.19 -10.60 -2.93
C VAL A 193 7.79 -9.15 -2.67
N SER A 194 8.77 -8.32 -2.31
CA SER A 194 8.58 -6.88 -2.11
C SER A 194 9.69 -6.09 -2.79
N LEU A 195 9.28 -5.10 -3.57
CA LEU A 195 10.09 -4.12 -4.25
C LEU A 195 9.99 -2.80 -3.53
N ARG A 196 11.13 -2.16 -3.31
CA ARG A 196 11.19 -0.77 -2.86
C ARG A 196 12.16 0.00 -3.75
N PHE A 197 11.70 1.11 -4.31
CA PHE A 197 12.49 1.91 -5.23
C PHE A 197 12.07 3.38 -5.17
N ALA A 198 12.99 4.27 -5.58
CA ALA A 198 12.71 5.68 -5.79
C ALA A 198 12.60 5.98 -7.28
N THR A 199 11.67 6.84 -7.67
CA THR A 199 11.54 7.28 -9.07
C THR A 199 12.72 8.16 -9.48
N SER A 200 13.28 7.95 -10.68
CA SER A 200 14.39 8.76 -11.21
C SER A 200 13.91 10.06 -11.88
N LYS A 201 12.64 10.12 -12.27
CA LYS A 201 11.97 11.23 -12.96
C LYS A 201 10.52 11.35 -12.51
N ASP A 202 9.86 12.43 -12.93
CA ASP A 202 8.42 12.60 -12.79
C ASP A 202 7.66 11.54 -13.60
N PHE A 203 6.64 10.94 -13.02
CA PHE A 203 5.86 9.85 -13.59
C PHE A 203 4.36 10.14 -13.61
N LYS A 204 3.65 9.52 -14.56
CA LYS A 204 2.21 9.71 -14.78
C LYS A 204 1.37 8.48 -14.42
N SER A 205 1.96 7.29 -14.40
CA SER A 205 1.32 6.06 -13.94
C SER A 205 2.36 5.01 -13.54
N LEU A 206 1.90 4.00 -12.81
CA LEU A 206 2.62 2.75 -12.59
C LEU A 206 1.80 1.62 -13.22
N THR A 207 2.45 0.63 -13.81
CA THR A 207 1.77 -0.60 -14.26
C THR A 207 2.38 -1.79 -13.54
N ILE A 208 1.55 -2.49 -12.77
CA ILE A 208 1.96 -3.65 -11.97
C ILE A 208 1.65 -4.91 -12.78
N TYR A 209 2.60 -5.83 -12.85
CA TYR A 209 2.44 -7.11 -13.51
C TYR A 209 2.69 -8.25 -12.54
N TYR A 210 1.87 -9.30 -12.65
CA TYR A 210 2.30 -10.66 -12.38
C TYR A 210 2.61 -11.33 -13.72
N GLN A 211 3.77 -11.96 -13.83
CA GLN A 211 4.28 -12.47 -15.10
C GLN A 211 4.91 -13.85 -14.96
N SER A 212 4.55 -14.74 -15.89
CA SER A 212 5.15 -16.05 -16.11
C SER A 212 5.49 -16.19 -17.59
N LYS A 213 6.79 -16.24 -17.87
CA LYS A 213 7.33 -16.23 -19.23
C LYS A 213 8.23 -17.43 -19.45
N ASP A 214 7.98 -18.14 -20.55
CA ASP A 214 8.74 -19.33 -20.96
C ASP A 214 8.77 -20.44 -19.88
N GLN A 215 7.82 -20.46 -18.94
CA GLN A 215 7.72 -21.49 -17.91
C GLN A 215 6.97 -22.73 -18.41
N THR A 216 6.96 -23.81 -17.62
CA THR A 216 6.16 -25.03 -17.88
C THR A 216 5.25 -25.41 -16.72
N GLY A 217 5.56 -24.92 -15.53
CA GLY A 217 4.80 -25.17 -14.31
C GLY A 217 3.57 -24.28 -14.21
N THR A 218 2.80 -24.47 -13.16
CA THR A 218 1.64 -23.62 -12.86
C THR A 218 2.00 -22.68 -11.72
N ASP A 219 1.72 -21.39 -11.91
CA ASP A 219 1.94 -20.37 -10.92
C ASP A 219 0.63 -19.67 -10.54
N TRP A 220 0.46 -19.41 -9.25
CA TRP A 220 -0.67 -18.68 -8.68
C TRP A 220 -0.18 -17.38 -8.08
N PHE A 221 -0.88 -16.28 -8.30
CA PHE A 221 -0.56 -14.97 -7.74
C PHE A 221 -1.72 -14.38 -6.97
N ASP A 222 -1.42 -13.68 -5.88
CA ASP A 222 -2.44 -13.14 -4.99
C ASP A 222 -1.92 -11.94 -4.16
N ALA A 223 -2.84 -11.19 -3.57
CA ALA A 223 -2.63 -10.14 -2.58
C ALA A 223 -1.57 -9.09 -2.98
N ALA A 224 -1.62 -8.64 -4.24
CA ALA A 224 -0.75 -7.58 -4.72
C ALA A 224 -0.99 -6.28 -3.95
N LYS A 225 0.06 -5.57 -3.53
CA LYS A 225 -0.06 -4.24 -2.92
C LYS A 225 0.86 -3.24 -3.58
N ALA A 226 0.40 -2.00 -3.74
CA ALA A 226 1.25 -0.88 -4.16
C ALA A 226 0.98 0.36 -3.29
N GLN A 227 2.05 1.04 -2.91
CA GLN A 227 2.04 2.18 -2.01
C GLN A 227 3.06 3.24 -2.44
N ILE A 228 2.72 4.51 -2.30
CA ILE A 228 3.63 5.65 -2.55
C ILE A 228 3.97 6.32 -1.22
N GLY A 229 5.25 6.69 -1.06
CA GLY A 229 5.79 7.31 0.13
C GLY A 229 6.84 6.44 0.82
N SER A 230 7.65 7.08 1.68
CA SER A 230 8.57 6.35 2.55
C SER A 230 7.76 5.79 3.72
N ILE A 231 7.74 4.49 3.95
CA ILE A 231 7.15 3.93 5.20
C ILE A 231 8.00 4.20 6.46
N ARG A 232 9.05 5.01 6.35
CA ARG A 232 10.00 5.30 7.44
C ARG A 232 10.05 6.80 7.73
N SER A 233 9.99 7.13 9.02
CA SER A 233 10.40 8.42 9.54
C SER A 233 11.93 8.55 9.45
N LYS A 234 12.42 9.64 8.86
CA LYS A 234 13.85 9.97 8.86
C LYS A 234 14.15 10.83 10.06
N LEU A 235 15.05 10.39 10.94
CA LEU A 235 15.50 11.15 12.09
C LEU A 235 16.91 11.69 11.83
N THR A 236 17.16 12.90 12.29
CA THR A 236 18.49 13.50 12.38
C THR A 236 18.72 13.96 13.81
N TYR A 237 19.94 13.79 14.28
CA TYR A 237 20.34 14.07 15.65
C TYR A 237 21.25 15.30 15.69
N ASP A 238 21.36 15.92 16.86
CA ASP A 238 22.38 16.94 17.12
C ASP A 238 23.81 16.40 16.93
N SER A 239 24.80 17.28 16.96
CA SER A 239 26.21 16.93 16.73
C SER A 239 26.78 15.93 17.76
N LEU A 240 26.10 15.76 18.88
CA LEU A 240 26.46 14.82 19.93
C LEU A 240 25.69 13.48 19.82
N GLY A 241 24.68 13.41 18.95
CA GLY A 241 23.86 12.22 18.74
C GLY A 241 22.77 11.99 19.81
N ASN A 242 22.52 12.96 20.69
CA ASN A 242 21.70 12.78 21.89
C ASN A 242 20.22 13.14 21.67
N TYR A 243 19.92 14.12 20.82
CA TYR A 243 18.56 14.62 20.63
C TYR A 243 18.17 14.65 19.15
N VAL A 244 16.93 14.25 18.85
CA VAL A 244 16.36 14.36 17.50
C VAL A 244 16.03 15.81 17.22
N ILE A 245 16.77 16.44 16.30
CA ILE A 245 16.59 17.85 15.94
C ILE A 245 15.72 18.05 14.70
N ASN A 246 15.55 17.03 13.88
CA ASN A 246 14.66 17.08 12.72
C ASN A 246 14.16 15.67 12.38
N SER A 247 12.84 15.54 12.25
CA SER A 247 12.15 14.32 11.84
C SER A 247 11.33 14.59 10.60
N THR A 248 11.51 13.77 9.56
CA THR A 248 10.67 13.79 8.36
C THR A 248 9.77 12.58 8.37
N ASP A 249 8.47 12.79 8.33
CA ASP A 249 7.47 11.73 8.32
C ASP A 249 7.38 11.06 6.91
N PRO A 250 6.64 9.95 6.80
CA PRO A 250 6.32 9.28 5.53
C PRO A 250 5.76 10.17 4.41
N ASN A 251 5.05 11.24 4.78
CA ASN A 251 4.42 12.18 3.85
C ASN A 251 5.37 13.30 3.40
N GLY A 252 6.61 13.31 3.89
CA GLY A 252 7.59 14.36 3.62
C GLY A 252 7.40 15.61 4.48
N ASN A 253 6.50 15.58 5.46
CA ASN A 253 6.36 16.66 6.42
C ASN A 253 7.55 16.63 7.36
N ASN A 254 8.11 17.80 7.60
CA ASN A 254 9.26 17.96 8.46
C ASN A 254 8.84 18.63 9.76
N VAL A 255 9.28 18.06 10.89
CA VAL A 255 9.21 18.67 12.21
C VAL A 255 10.64 18.86 12.72
N TRP A 256 10.99 20.09 13.07
CA TRP A 256 12.26 20.41 13.71
C TRP A 256 12.08 20.70 15.20
N LYS A 257 13.13 20.46 15.98
CA LYS A 257 13.19 20.67 17.43
C LYS A 257 14.53 21.31 17.81
N ILE A 258 14.50 22.24 18.76
CA ILE A 258 15.69 22.89 19.34
C ILE A 258 15.68 22.67 20.84
N TYR A 259 16.82 22.26 21.38
CA TYR A 259 17.03 22.00 22.79
C TYR A 259 18.02 23.00 23.39
N ASP A 260 17.86 23.34 24.67
CA ASP A 260 18.88 24.10 25.40
C ASP A 260 20.09 23.23 25.78
N SER A 261 21.10 23.84 26.40
CA SER A 261 22.35 23.17 26.77
C SER A 261 22.21 22.07 27.83
N ILE A 262 21.04 21.94 28.45
CA ILE A 262 20.75 20.89 29.45
C ILE A 262 19.64 19.93 28.97
N GLY A 263 19.19 20.06 27.71
CA GLY A 263 18.30 19.12 27.06
C GLY A 263 16.80 19.45 27.10
N ASN A 264 16.40 20.65 27.53
CA ASN A 264 14.99 21.05 27.47
C ASN A 264 14.59 21.50 26.07
N LEU A 265 13.45 21.03 25.57
CA LEU A 265 12.88 21.52 24.31
C LEU A 265 12.49 23.00 24.45
N THR A 266 13.14 23.87 23.68
CA THR A 266 12.89 25.32 23.70
C THR A 266 12.02 25.79 22.54
N ARG A 267 12.08 25.10 21.39
CA ARG A 267 11.29 25.42 20.20
C ARG A 267 11.08 24.19 19.32
N ASN A 268 9.95 24.18 18.61
CA ASN A 268 9.65 23.24 17.53
C ASN A 268 8.83 23.93 16.43
N GLY A 269 8.73 23.30 15.26
CA GLY A 269 7.90 23.81 14.18
C GLY A 269 7.83 22.89 12.97
N TRP A 270 6.94 23.22 12.03
CA TRP A 270 6.74 22.51 10.77
C TRP A 270 7.62 23.12 9.65
N GLY A 271 8.13 22.28 8.75
CA GLY A 271 8.99 22.67 7.62
C GLY A 271 10.49 22.54 7.89
N SER A 272 11.34 23.00 6.97
CA SER A 272 12.80 22.98 7.13
C SER A 272 13.26 24.18 7.96
N TYR A 273 14.01 23.95 9.03
CA TYR A 273 14.64 25.04 9.78
C TYR A 273 15.90 25.52 9.04
N SER A 274 15.87 26.69 8.41
CA SER A 274 17.08 27.32 7.85
C SER A 274 17.77 28.15 8.94
N THR A 275 18.89 27.68 9.45
CA THR A 275 19.87 28.56 10.11
C THR A 275 20.60 29.34 9.02
N ILE A 276 20.41 30.66 9.00
CA ILE A 276 21.41 31.58 8.44
C ILE A 276 22.69 31.42 9.27
#